data_AF-A0AA39DZN7-F1
#
_entry.id   AF-A0AA39DZN7-F1
#
_cell.length_a   1.000
_cell.length_b   1.000
_cell.length_c   1.000
_cell.angle_alpha   90.00
_cell.angle_beta   90.00
_cell.angle_gamma   90.00
#
_symmetry.space_group_name_H-M   'P 1'
#
loop_
_entity.id
_entity.type
_entity.pdbx_description
1 polymer ?
#
loop_
_entity_poly.entity_id
_entity_poly.type
_entity_poly.pdbx_seq_one_letter_code
_entity_poly.pdbx_strand_id
1 'polypeptide(L)'
;MTVTLNAYNVVAARCAAEYLEMTEDVDRGNLIFKIEVFLNSSVFRSWKDSIIVLQTTKSLLPWSEDLKVIGRCIDSIASKTSVDPANISWSYTYNRKLAVPDKIIEDGMKLQERIESVPKDWWVEDICELEIDLYKRVMIAVKSKGRMDANVIGEALKTYAVRWLPDSLDALVSDDHTRRNKSLVETIICLLPSDKGVGCSCSFLLKLLKVAILVGADDSQREELVKRISLKLDEASVNDLLIRARSPQTTVYDVELVQSIVKRFVLHENRCQDLDISEKNEKGTSDFILGHGPLLKVGKLMDGYLAEIAHDPNLTLSSFNDIVQSTPESARPIHDGLYKAIDIYLKAHQNLTKSERKKLCGLMDVKKLTMDASMHAAQNDRLPLRVVVQVLFFEQVRAAAGAQAPNSIPRDASQAMTNMDEEWEKPAIVRGPESCKSLRRQMNQMKIKDEEFRKNGKLTKKGSKNSRSGVQLLPSRSRRMFDKLWAVGKKHGENRSSETSGSSQSPTSVAPGETKSSGSSSRQRRHSIS
;
A
#
# COMPACT_ATOMS: atom_id res chain seq x y z
N MET A 1 24.60 -40.21 -30.68
CA MET A 1 23.77 -39.07 -30.27
C MET A 1 24.60 -38.21 -29.34
N THR A 2 24.75 -36.91 -29.62
CA THR A 2 25.47 -35.96 -28.75
C THR A 2 24.47 -35.20 -27.90
N VAL A 3 24.77 -35.01 -26.61
CA VAL A 3 23.93 -34.25 -25.67
C VAL A 3 24.77 -33.12 -25.08
N THR A 4 24.37 -31.89 -25.34
CA THR A 4 25.04 -30.70 -24.79
C THR A 4 24.47 -30.38 -23.42
N LEU A 5 25.34 -30.31 -22.40
CA LEU A 5 24.95 -29.90 -21.05
C LEU A 5 24.68 -28.39 -20.99
N ASN A 6 23.61 -28.00 -20.30
CA ASN A 6 23.18 -26.62 -20.09
C ASN A 6 22.37 -26.51 -18.79
N ALA A 7 21.97 -25.30 -18.43
CA ALA A 7 21.24 -25.02 -17.18
C ALA A 7 19.91 -25.79 -17.02
N TYR A 8 19.27 -26.23 -18.11
CA TYR A 8 17.98 -26.93 -18.07
C TYR A 8 18.12 -28.45 -17.87
N ASN A 9 19.26 -29.05 -18.20
CA ASN A 9 19.45 -30.51 -18.16
C ASN A 9 20.57 -30.98 -17.21
N VAL A 10 21.44 -30.08 -16.73
CA VAL A 10 22.61 -30.44 -15.90
C VAL A 10 22.24 -31.11 -14.58
N VAL A 11 21.12 -30.75 -13.94
CA VAL A 11 20.69 -31.39 -12.68
C VAL A 11 20.24 -32.82 -12.91
N ALA A 12 19.44 -33.07 -13.96
CA ALA A 12 19.02 -34.43 -14.33
C ALA A 12 20.22 -35.31 -14.67
N ALA A 13 21.19 -34.77 -15.44
CA ALA A 13 22.44 -35.45 -15.73
C ALA A 13 23.27 -35.72 -14.45
N ARG A 14 23.32 -34.78 -13.50
CA ARG A 14 24.04 -34.94 -12.22
C ARG A 14 23.43 -36.03 -11.35
N CYS A 15 22.10 -36.11 -11.26
CA CYS A 15 21.39 -37.14 -10.51
C CYS A 15 21.52 -38.52 -11.17
N ALA A 16 21.40 -38.60 -12.51
CA ALA A 16 21.59 -39.85 -13.24
C ALA A 16 23.03 -40.38 -13.14
N ALA A 17 24.03 -39.49 -13.19
CA ALA A 17 25.43 -39.85 -13.03
C ALA A 17 25.73 -40.38 -11.61
N GLU A 18 25.09 -39.82 -10.58
CA GLU A 18 25.17 -40.35 -9.21
C GLU A 18 24.52 -41.73 -9.09
N TYR A 19 23.30 -41.90 -9.62
CA TYR A 19 22.57 -43.17 -9.57
C TYR A 19 23.32 -44.31 -10.28
N LEU A 20 24.11 -43.99 -11.31
CA LEU A 20 24.94 -44.93 -12.07
C LEU A 20 26.39 -45.02 -11.53
N GLU A 21 26.66 -44.45 -10.35
CA GLU A 21 27.98 -44.46 -9.68
C GLU A 21 29.14 -44.05 -10.62
N MET A 22 28.91 -43.02 -11.44
CA MET A 22 29.85 -42.54 -12.47
C MET A 22 31.00 -41.71 -11.87
N THR A 23 31.75 -42.29 -10.94
CA THR A 23 32.86 -41.68 -10.20
C THR A 23 34.21 -41.81 -10.91
N GLU A 24 35.21 -41.05 -10.46
CA GLU A 24 36.60 -41.14 -10.94
C GLU A 24 37.31 -42.44 -10.52
N ASP A 25 36.73 -43.22 -9.58
CA ASP A 25 37.27 -44.51 -9.13
C ASP A 25 37.03 -45.61 -10.19
N VAL A 26 36.04 -45.42 -11.06
CA VAL A 26 35.68 -46.34 -12.15
C VAL A 26 36.49 -46.04 -13.42
N ASP A 27 36.55 -44.77 -13.83
CA ASP A 27 37.36 -44.30 -14.97
C ASP A 27 37.65 -42.79 -14.84
N ARG A 28 38.72 -42.31 -15.47
CA ARG A 28 39.15 -40.91 -15.38
C ARG A 28 38.33 -39.97 -16.26
N GLY A 29 37.94 -38.83 -15.70
CA GLY A 29 37.08 -37.87 -16.38
C GLY A 29 35.67 -38.43 -16.58
N ASN A 30 35.13 -39.11 -15.57
CA ASN A 30 33.79 -39.63 -15.58
C ASN A 30 32.74 -38.49 -15.49
N LEU A 31 31.46 -38.84 -15.65
CA LEU A 31 30.40 -37.86 -15.84
C LEU A 31 30.17 -36.98 -14.60
N ILE A 32 30.32 -37.52 -13.38
CA ILE A 32 30.19 -36.73 -12.14
C ILE A 32 31.25 -35.60 -12.13
N PHE A 33 32.53 -35.93 -12.33
CA PHE A 33 33.60 -34.94 -12.32
C PHE A 33 33.42 -33.87 -13.41
N LYS A 34 33.10 -34.28 -14.64
CA LYS A 34 32.84 -33.34 -15.75
C LYS A 34 31.67 -32.39 -15.46
N ILE A 35 30.59 -32.90 -14.86
CA ILE A 35 29.45 -32.07 -14.45
C ILE A 35 29.84 -31.12 -13.30
N GLU A 36 30.59 -31.59 -12.31
CA GLU A 36 31.05 -30.75 -11.20
C GLU A 36 31.98 -29.62 -11.67
N VAL A 37 32.88 -29.89 -12.63
CA VAL A 37 33.68 -28.84 -13.28
C VAL A 37 32.77 -27.84 -14.01
N PHE A 38 31.79 -28.30 -14.79
CA PHE A 38 30.87 -27.42 -15.54
C PHE A 38 29.99 -26.55 -14.60
N LEU A 39 29.47 -27.14 -13.52
CA LEU A 39 28.69 -26.43 -12.49
C LEU A 39 29.52 -25.29 -11.86
N ASN A 40 30.75 -25.57 -11.43
CA ASN A 40 31.61 -24.60 -10.73
C ASN A 40 32.27 -23.57 -11.66
N SER A 41 32.56 -23.93 -12.91
CA SER A 41 33.21 -23.04 -13.89
C SER A 41 32.22 -22.14 -14.63
N SER A 42 30.99 -22.60 -14.86
CA SER A 42 30.03 -21.95 -15.77
C SER A 42 28.72 -21.59 -15.05
N VAL A 43 27.95 -22.59 -14.61
CA VAL A 43 26.61 -22.38 -14.03
C VAL A 43 26.64 -21.45 -12.82
N PHE A 44 27.45 -21.77 -11.81
CA PHE A 44 27.56 -20.96 -10.59
C PHE A 44 28.34 -19.65 -10.78
N ARG A 45 28.85 -19.36 -11.99
CA ARG A 45 29.42 -18.05 -12.34
C ARG A 45 28.42 -17.16 -13.09
N SER A 46 27.45 -17.75 -13.78
CA SER A 46 26.36 -17.06 -14.46
C SER A 46 25.18 -16.76 -13.51
N TRP A 47 24.59 -15.57 -13.65
CA TRP A 47 23.39 -15.17 -12.91
C TRP A 47 22.17 -16.00 -13.33
N LYS A 48 21.85 -15.97 -14.63
CA LYS A 48 20.68 -16.66 -15.20
C LYS A 48 20.76 -18.17 -15.03
N ASP A 49 21.91 -18.78 -15.31
CA ASP A 49 22.03 -20.24 -15.24
C ASP A 49 21.91 -20.76 -13.80
N SER A 50 22.39 -20.00 -12.81
CA SER A 50 22.17 -20.34 -11.39
C SER A 50 20.69 -20.35 -11.00
N ILE A 51 19.88 -19.44 -11.56
CA ILE A 51 18.43 -19.36 -11.31
C ILE A 51 17.68 -20.47 -12.05
N ILE A 52 17.99 -20.69 -13.33
CA ILE A 52 17.40 -21.77 -14.15
C ILE A 52 17.68 -23.13 -13.51
N VAL A 53 18.93 -23.40 -13.14
CA VAL A 53 19.31 -24.65 -12.45
C VAL A 53 18.52 -24.79 -11.15
N LEU A 54 18.42 -23.73 -10.33
CA LEU A 54 17.62 -23.76 -9.10
C LEU A 54 16.15 -24.13 -9.36
N GLN A 55 15.52 -23.56 -10.40
CA GLN A 55 14.14 -23.90 -10.79
C GLN A 55 14.00 -25.39 -11.19
N THR A 56 14.97 -25.96 -11.91
CA THR A 56 14.93 -27.38 -12.33
C THR A 56 15.14 -28.39 -11.18
N THR A 57 15.68 -27.97 -10.04
CA THR A 57 15.95 -28.89 -8.91
C THR A 57 14.70 -29.53 -8.32
N LYS A 58 13.55 -28.83 -8.37
CA LYS A 58 12.30 -29.24 -7.72
C LYS A 58 11.76 -30.58 -8.23
N SER A 59 11.89 -30.88 -9.53
CA SER A 59 11.45 -32.16 -10.10
C SER A 59 12.36 -33.35 -9.79
N LEU A 60 13.48 -33.11 -9.09
CA LEU A 60 14.54 -34.09 -8.82
C LEU A 60 14.85 -34.20 -7.30
N LEU A 61 13.93 -33.77 -6.45
CA LEU A 61 14.00 -34.00 -5.01
C LEU A 61 13.78 -35.49 -4.68
N PRO A 62 14.46 -36.08 -3.69
CA PRO A 62 15.43 -35.43 -2.78
C PRO A 62 16.85 -35.26 -3.36
N TRP A 63 17.20 -35.97 -4.43
CA TRP A 63 18.57 -36.05 -4.97
C TRP A 63 19.24 -34.68 -5.20
N SER A 64 18.51 -33.68 -5.69
CA SER A 64 19.05 -32.33 -5.91
C SER A 64 19.41 -31.56 -4.62
N GLU A 65 18.84 -31.94 -3.48
CA GLU A 65 19.18 -31.46 -2.13
C GLU A 65 20.39 -32.22 -1.58
N ASP A 66 20.38 -33.56 -1.66
CA ASP A 66 21.46 -34.44 -1.16
C ASP A 66 22.80 -34.16 -1.87
N LEU A 67 22.73 -33.92 -3.18
CA LEU A 67 23.87 -33.51 -4.04
C LEU A 67 24.25 -32.02 -3.89
N LYS A 68 23.61 -31.32 -2.94
CA LYS A 68 23.87 -29.92 -2.55
C LYS A 68 23.77 -28.93 -3.71
N VAL A 69 23.06 -29.27 -4.78
CA VAL A 69 22.89 -28.41 -5.97
C VAL A 69 22.05 -27.19 -5.59
N ILE A 70 20.96 -27.41 -4.84
CA ILE A 70 20.07 -26.35 -4.35
C ILE A 70 20.85 -25.32 -3.50
N GLY A 71 21.61 -25.79 -2.50
CA GLY A 71 22.42 -24.92 -1.65
C GLY A 71 23.45 -24.09 -2.44
N ARG A 72 24.19 -24.74 -3.35
CA ARG A 72 25.20 -24.05 -4.19
C ARG A 72 24.58 -23.01 -5.13
N CYS A 73 23.40 -23.28 -5.70
CA CYS A 73 22.62 -22.28 -6.45
C CYS A 73 22.24 -21.08 -5.58
N ILE A 74 21.71 -21.32 -4.38
CA ILE A 74 21.29 -20.26 -3.45
C ILE A 74 22.49 -19.40 -3.03
N ASP A 75 23.62 -20.00 -2.67
CA ASP A 75 24.86 -19.27 -2.32
C ASP A 75 25.42 -18.49 -3.51
N SER A 76 25.39 -19.06 -4.72
CA SER A 76 25.77 -18.40 -5.97
C SER A 76 24.93 -17.14 -6.22
N ILE A 77 23.61 -17.25 -6.05
CA ILE A 77 22.65 -16.15 -6.24
C ILE A 77 22.87 -15.06 -5.18
N ALA A 78 22.85 -15.42 -3.89
CA ALA A 78 23.00 -14.46 -2.79
C ALA A 78 24.37 -13.73 -2.81
N SER A 79 25.41 -14.40 -3.29
CA SER A 79 26.72 -13.76 -3.47
C SER A 79 26.72 -12.76 -4.63
N LYS A 80 25.99 -13.02 -5.73
CA LYS A 80 25.85 -12.10 -6.87
C LYS A 80 24.98 -10.90 -6.57
N THR A 81 23.88 -11.04 -5.82
CA THR A 81 23.07 -9.88 -5.40
C THR A 81 23.89 -8.90 -4.54
N SER A 82 24.94 -9.37 -3.88
CA SER A 82 25.83 -8.56 -3.03
C SER A 82 26.96 -7.86 -3.79
N VAL A 83 26.99 -7.92 -5.13
CA VAL A 83 27.99 -7.22 -5.96
C VAL A 83 27.52 -5.81 -6.28
N ASP A 84 28.43 -4.85 -6.19
CA ASP A 84 28.18 -3.46 -6.55
C ASP A 84 27.63 -3.37 -8.00
N PRO A 85 26.47 -2.74 -8.22
CA PRO A 85 25.89 -2.55 -9.54
C PRO A 85 26.86 -2.00 -10.61
N ALA A 86 27.86 -1.19 -10.22
CA ALA A 86 28.89 -0.70 -11.14
C ALA A 86 29.75 -1.80 -11.78
N ASN A 87 29.86 -2.98 -11.15
CA ASN A 87 30.68 -4.11 -11.60
C ASN A 87 29.87 -5.21 -12.30
N ILE A 88 28.60 -4.97 -12.63
CA ILE A 88 27.71 -6.00 -13.17
C ILE A 88 27.83 -6.10 -14.69
N SER A 89 28.34 -7.26 -15.13
CA SER A 89 28.44 -7.66 -16.54
C SER A 89 27.47 -8.78 -16.93
N TRP A 90 26.61 -9.23 -16.01
CA TRP A 90 25.63 -10.29 -16.26
C TRP A 90 24.39 -9.79 -16.99
N SER A 91 23.73 -10.67 -17.75
CA SER A 91 22.39 -10.41 -18.26
C SER A 91 21.34 -10.56 -17.15
N TYR A 92 20.49 -9.55 -16.98
CA TYR A 92 19.42 -9.52 -15.99
C TYR A 92 18.10 -9.02 -16.62
N THR A 93 16.96 -9.38 -16.03
CA THR A 93 15.66 -8.83 -16.46
C THR A 93 15.37 -7.55 -15.71
N TYR A 94 15.14 -6.44 -16.42
CA TYR A 94 14.71 -5.20 -15.80
C TYR A 94 13.66 -4.50 -16.66
N ASN A 95 12.44 -4.36 -16.13
CA ASN A 95 11.27 -3.86 -16.84
C ASN A 95 10.58 -2.72 -16.06
N ARG A 96 11.29 -1.62 -15.77
CA ARG A 96 10.69 -0.48 -15.05
C ARG A 96 9.69 0.31 -15.94
N LYS A 97 8.48 -0.24 -16.10
CA LYS A 97 7.25 0.49 -16.49
C LYS A 97 6.34 0.80 -15.30
N LEU A 98 6.89 0.76 -14.09
CA LEU A 98 6.19 0.99 -12.82
C LEU A 98 6.40 2.40 -12.21
N ALA A 99 7.09 3.30 -12.92
CA ALA A 99 7.28 4.69 -12.52
C ALA A 99 6.54 5.65 -13.47
N VAL A 100 5.31 6.00 -13.10
CA VAL A 100 4.47 7.12 -13.62
C VAL A 100 4.05 7.03 -15.11
N PRO A 101 2.75 7.19 -15.45
CA PRO A 101 2.30 7.32 -16.84
C PRO A 101 2.48 8.75 -17.38
N ASP A 102 2.86 8.83 -18.66
CA ASP A 102 2.64 9.93 -19.60
C ASP A 102 2.90 11.37 -19.10
N LYS A 103 4.17 11.79 -19.18
CA LYS A 103 4.47 13.09 -19.79
C LYS A 103 4.92 12.86 -21.23
N ILE A 104 4.02 13.13 -22.17
CA ILE A 104 4.39 13.30 -23.58
C ILE A 104 5.26 14.55 -23.63
N ILE A 105 6.57 14.37 -23.81
CA ILE A 105 7.48 15.43 -24.21
C ILE A 105 7.79 15.17 -25.68
N GLU A 106 7.13 15.94 -26.54
CA GLU A 106 7.68 16.23 -27.85
C GLU A 106 8.98 17.02 -27.63
N ASP A 107 10.14 16.40 -27.85
CA ASP A 107 11.08 16.91 -28.85
C ASP A 107 12.07 15.81 -29.28
N GLY A 108 12.43 15.81 -30.56
CA GLY A 108 13.21 14.75 -31.19
C GLY A 108 14.71 15.01 -31.16
N MET A 109 15.39 14.78 -30.02
CA MET A 109 16.87 14.80 -29.99
C MET A 109 17.51 13.62 -29.23
N LYS A 110 18.18 12.76 -30.01
CA LYS A 110 19.22 11.77 -29.62
C LYS A 110 18.82 10.62 -28.69
N LEU A 111 18.42 9.49 -29.30
CA LEU A 111 18.22 8.17 -28.68
C LEU A 111 19.54 7.40 -28.39
N GLN A 112 20.69 8.08 -28.29
CA GLN A 112 21.99 7.41 -28.09
C GLN A 112 22.43 7.50 -26.63
N GLU A 113 22.45 6.35 -25.94
CA GLU A 113 23.35 6.02 -24.83
C GLU A 113 23.49 7.06 -23.71
N ARG A 114 22.42 7.27 -22.95
CA ARG A 114 22.62 7.38 -21.51
C ARG A 114 22.93 5.96 -21.01
N ILE A 115 24.18 5.69 -20.63
CA ILE A 115 24.51 4.46 -19.89
C ILE A 115 23.82 4.61 -18.53
N GLU A 116 22.60 4.08 -18.42
CA GLU A 116 21.89 4.00 -17.17
C GLU A 116 22.68 3.06 -16.26
N SER A 117 23.26 3.62 -15.20
CA SER A 117 23.96 2.85 -14.18
C SER A 117 23.05 1.75 -13.66
N VAL A 118 23.60 0.53 -13.53
CA VAL A 118 22.80 -0.65 -13.19
C VAL A 118 21.98 -0.37 -11.91
N PRO A 119 20.65 -0.53 -11.94
CA PRO A 119 19.79 -0.21 -10.80
C PRO A 119 20.15 -1.04 -9.57
N LYS A 120 19.98 -0.51 -8.34
CA LYS A 120 20.23 -1.28 -7.10
C LYS A 120 19.30 -2.51 -6.97
N ASP A 121 18.14 -2.44 -7.60
CA ASP A 121 17.06 -3.44 -7.68
C ASP A 121 17.15 -4.36 -8.93
N TRP A 122 18.25 -4.33 -9.69
CA TRP A 122 18.44 -5.07 -10.95
C TRP A 122 18.07 -6.56 -10.92
N TRP A 123 18.25 -7.22 -9.77
CA TRP A 123 18.07 -8.66 -9.58
C TRP A 123 16.64 -9.07 -9.21
N VAL A 124 15.80 -8.10 -8.84
CA VAL A 124 14.51 -8.35 -8.17
C VAL A 124 13.54 -9.16 -9.04
N GLU A 125 13.35 -8.76 -10.30
CA GLU A 125 12.40 -9.41 -11.22
C GLU A 125 12.75 -10.88 -11.46
N ASP A 126 14.05 -11.18 -11.63
CA ASP A 126 14.55 -12.53 -11.88
C ASP A 126 14.33 -13.47 -10.69
N ILE A 127 14.54 -12.97 -9.47
CA ILE A 127 14.28 -13.74 -8.25
C ILE A 127 12.77 -13.86 -7.98
N CYS A 128 11.95 -12.91 -8.45
CA CYS A 128 10.49 -13.01 -8.36
C CYS A 128 9.87 -14.08 -9.27
N GLU A 129 10.63 -14.70 -10.17
CA GLU A 129 10.18 -15.86 -10.95
C GLU A 129 10.24 -17.18 -10.17
N LEU A 130 10.89 -17.19 -8.99
CA LEU A 130 10.96 -18.38 -8.14
C LEU A 130 9.63 -18.63 -7.42
N GLU A 131 9.26 -19.91 -7.32
CA GLU A 131 8.18 -20.34 -6.42
C GLU A 131 8.52 -20.06 -4.94
N ILE A 132 7.49 -19.98 -4.09
CA ILE A 132 7.57 -19.46 -2.72
C ILE A 132 8.66 -20.11 -1.85
N ASP A 133 8.86 -21.43 -1.95
CA ASP A 133 9.84 -22.15 -1.13
C ASP A 133 11.29 -21.83 -1.55
N LEU A 134 11.55 -21.77 -2.87
CA LEU A 134 12.85 -21.39 -3.41
C LEU A 134 13.12 -19.90 -3.18
N TYR A 135 12.12 -19.04 -3.40
CA TYR A 135 12.19 -17.61 -3.10
C TYR A 135 12.52 -17.38 -1.61
N LYS A 136 11.85 -18.06 -0.69
CA LYS A 136 12.12 -17.99 0.75
C LYS A 136 13.57 -18.36 1.08
N ARG A 137 14.08 -19.48 0.55
CA ARG A 137 15.46 -19.91 0.81
C ARG A 137 16.49 -18.93 0.23
N VAL A 138 16.26 -18.41 -0.98
CA VAL A 138 17.10 -17.37 -1.59
C VAL A 138 17.08 -16.08 -0.76
N MET A 139 15.90 -15.58 -0.39
CA MET A 139 15.79 -14.32 0.38
C MET A 139 16.37 -14.45 1.79
N ILE A 140 16.29 -15.62 2.44
CA ILE A 140 17.01 -15.88 3.71
C ILE A 140 18.52 -15.78 3.50
N ALA A 141 19.07 -16.37 2.43
CA ALA A 141 20.50 -16.28 2.13
C ALA A 141 20.95 -14.87 1.75
N VAL A 142 20.15 -14.11 0.97
CA VAL A 142 20.42 -12.70 0.66
C VAL A 142 20.46 -11.86 1.94
N LYS A 143 19.49 -12.06 2.86
CA LYS A 143 19.48 -11.40 4.18
C LYS A 143 20.68 -11.78 5.03
N SER A 144 21.07 -13.06 5.07
CA SER A 144 22.18 -13.53 5.92
C SER A 144 23.57 -13.09 5.44
N LYS A 145 23.75 -12.71 4.17
CA LYS A 145 24.99 -12.04 3.72
C LYS A 145 25.14 -10.61 4.26
N GLY A 146 24.06 -9.97 4.73
CA GLY A 146 24.09 -8.67 5.42
C GLY A 146 24.50 -7.45 4.59
N ARG A 147 24.77 -7.61 3.28
CA ARG A 147 25.26 -6.54 2.39
C ARG A 147 24.17 -5.79 1.62
N MET A 148 22.92 -6.26 1.71
CA MET A 148 21.81 -5.71 0.94
C MET A 148 21.05 -4.66 1.75
N ASP A 149 20.78 -3.51 1.14
CA ASP A 149 19.97 -2.45 1.72
C ASP A 149 18.54 -2.91 1.99
N ALA A 150 18.00 -2.57 3.17
CA ALA A 150 16.69 -3.00 3.61
C ALA A 150 15.55 -2.55 2.67
N ASN A 151 15.70 -1.41 1.99
CA ASN A 151 14.72 -0.89 1.03
C ASN A 151 14.70 -1.72 -0.26
N VAL A 152 15.86 -2.24 -0.69
CA VAL A 152 15.93 -3.15 -1.84
C VAL A 152 15.28 -4.50 -1.49
N ILE A 153 15.49 -5.00 -0.27
CA ILE A 153 14.79 -6.20 0.23
C ILE A 153 13.27 -5.96 0.29
N GLY A 154 12.82 -4.82 0.80
CA GLY A 154 11.40 -4.49 0.87
C GLY A 154 10.75 -4.32 -0.51
N GLU A 155 11.44 -3.70 -1.46
CA GLU A 155 10.96 -3.60 -2.85
C GLU A 155 10.93 -4.98 -3.54
N ALA A 156 11.89 -5.87 -3.24
CA ALA A 156 11.86 -7.25 -3.70
C ALA A 156 10.63 -8.01 -3.17
N LEU A 157 10.30 -7.85 -1.88
CA LEU A 157 9.13 -8.47 -1.26
C LEU A 157 7.82 -7.86 -1.76
N LYS A 158 7.78 -6.55 -2.01
CA LYS A 158 6.65 -5.85 -2.62
C LYS A 158 6.41 -6.30 -4.05
N THR A 159 7.46 -6.41 -4.86
CA THR A 159 7.37 -6.91 -6.25
C THR A 159 6.90 -8.37 -6.27
N TYR A 160 7.41 -9.21 -5.36
CA TYR A 160 6.94 -10.58 -5.19
C TYR A 160 5.46 -10.65 -4.82
N ALA A 161 5.04 -9.83 -3.84
CA ALA A 161 3.65 -9.72 -3.42
C ALA A 161 2.73 -9.33 -4.60
N VAL A 162 3.11 -8.32 -5.39
CA VAL A 162 2.36 -7.86 -6.59
C VAL A 162 2.22 -8.98 -7.62
N ARG A 163 3.28 -9.77 -7.83
CA ARG A 163 3.33 -10.79 -8.89
C ARG A 163 2.53 -12.05 -8.55
N TRP A 164 2.50 -12.43 -7.27
CA TRP A 164 1.97 -13.72 -6.83
C TRP A 164 0.63 -13.66 -6.06
N LEU A 165 0.26 -12.52 -5.46
CA LEU A 165 -1.06 -12.38 -4.85
C LEU A 165 -2.14 -12.07 -5.90
N PRO A 166 -3.36 -12.61 -5.77
CA PRO A 166 -4.48 -12.27 -6.64
C PRO A 166 -4.89 -10.79 -6.57
N ASP A 167 -5.21 -10.21 -7.74
CA ASP A 167 -5.70 -8.83 -7.92
C ASP A 167 -7.13 -8.58 -7.38
N SER A 168 -7.87 -9.62 -6.96
CA SER A 168 -9.27 -9.50 -6.51
C SER A 168 -9.53 -10.14 -5.14
N LEU A 169 -10.46 -9.54 -4.39
CA LEU A 169 -10.89 -9.99 -3.07
C LEU A 169 -11.42 -11.42 -3.10
N ASP A 170 -12.26 -11.75 -4.08
CA ASP A 170 -12.86 -13.07 -4.24
C ASP A 170 -11.80 -14.16 -4.50
N ALA A 171 -10.76 -13.84 -5.27
CA ALA A 171 -9.66 -14.77 -5.55
C ALA A 171 -8.65 -14.89 -4.38
N LEU A 172 -8.59 -13.89 -3.49
CA LEU A 172 -7.81 -13.96 -2.25
C LEU A 172 -8.43 -14.91 -1.23
N VAL A 173 -9.77 -14.95 -1.16
CA VAL A 173 -10.56 -15.67 -0.14
C VAL A 173 -11.17 -16.98 -0.66
N SER A 174 -11.08 -17.27 -1.97
CA SER A 174 -11.50 -18.55 -2.55
C SER A 174 -10.80 -19.75 -1.85
N ASP A 175 -11.59 -20.71 -1.36
CA ASP A 175 -11.13 -21.88 -0.59
C ASP A 175 -10.02 -22.68 -1.30
N ASP A 176 -10.07 -22.77 -2.63
CA ASP A 176 -9.06 -23.42 -3.47
C ASP A 176 -7.65 -22.82 -3.30
N HIS A 177 -7.57 -21.54 -2.90
CA HIS A 177 -6.33 -20.77 -2.86
C HIS A 177 -6.04 -20.13 -1.51
N THR A 178 -7.00 -20.03 -0.58
CA THR A 178 -6.82 -19.41 0.74
C THR A 178 -5.61 -19.95 1.51
N ARG A 179 -5.39 -21.28 1.54
CA ARG A 179 -4.20 -21.88 2.19
C ARG A 179 -2.88 -21.45 1.55
N ARG A 180 -2.85 -21.34 0.22
CA ARG A 180 -1.67 -20.92 -0.57
C ARG A 180 -1.38 -19.44 -0.36
N ASN A 181 -2.43 -18.61 -0.42
CA ASN A 181 -2.36 -17.17 -0.21
C ASN A 181 -1.90 -16.87 1.23
N LYS A 182 -2.44 -17.57 2.23
CA LYS A 182 -1.99 -17.52 3.64
C LYS A 182 -0.50 -17.82 3.76
N SER A 183 -0.05 -18.99 3.31
CA SER A 183 1.36 -19.41 3.39
C SER A 183 2.31 -18.44 2.67
N LEU A 184 1.88 -17.84 1.56
CA LEU A 184 2.65 -16.86 0.81
C LEU A 184 2.76 -15.52 1.56
N VAL A 185 1.65 -15.02 2.12
CA VAL A 185 1.64 -13.80 2.95
C VAL A 185 2.51 -13.96 4.19
N GLU A 186 2.36 -15.06 4.92
CA GLU A 186 3.14 -15.34 6.13
C GLU A 186 4.64 -15.47 5.83
N THR A 187 4.97 -16.09 4.69
CA THR A 187 6.36 -16.14 4.21
C THR A 187 6.90 -14.75 3.89
N ILE A 188 6.13 -13.89 3.22
CA ILE A 188 6.54 -12.49 2.96
C ILE A 188 6.76 -11.74 4.27
N ILE A 189 5.87 -11.88 5.27
CA ILE A 189 6.00 -11.24 6.59
C ILE A 189 7.28 -11.71 7.29
N CYS A 190 7.54 -13.03 7.32
CA CYS A 190 8.77 -13.60 7.88
C CYS A 190 10.06 -13.11 7.17
N LEU A 191 9.96 -12.75 5.89
CA LEU A 191 11.08 -12.26 5.10
C LEU A 191 11.32 -10.76 5.22
N LEU A 192 10.39 -9.97 5.78
CA LEU A 192 10.59 -8.52 5.97
C LEU A 192 11.92 -8.20 6.70
N PRO A 193 12.59 -7.07 6.40
CA PRO A 193 13.83 -6.68 7.07
C PRO A 193 13.68 -6.66 8.60
N SER A 194 14.72 -7.04 9.34
CA SER A 194 14.65 -7.09 10.81
C SER A 194 14.77 -5.72 11.49
N ASP A 195 15.09 -4.68 10.72
CA ASP A 195 15.20 -3.32 11.21
C ASP A 195 13.82 -2.74 11.56
N LYS A 196 13.77 -1.88 12.57
CA LYS A 196 12.57 -1.39 13.26
C LYS A 196 11.87 -0.27 12.46
N GLY A 197 11.59 -0.52 11.18
CA GLY A 197 10.91 0.41 10.27
C GLY A 197 11.70 0.72 8.99
N VAL A 198 13.00 0.43 8.94
CA VAL A 198 13.77 0.64 7.70
C VAL A 198 13.45 -0.46 6.69
N GLY A 199 13.22 -0.06 5.44
CA GLY A 199 13.14 -0.96 4.29
C GLY A 199 11.76 -1.17 3.67
N CYS A 200 10.66 -0.83 4.35
CA CYS A 200 9.31 -0.92 3.79
C CYS A 200 8.55 0.40 4.00
N SER A 201 7.69 0.76 3.03
CA SER A 201 6.78 1.89 3.19
C SER A 201 5.58 1.50 4.03
N CYS A 202 5.07 2.44 4.84
CA CYS A 202 3.91 2.18 5.70
C CYS A 202 2.67 1.73 4.90
N SER A 203 2.42 2.32 3.71
CA SER A 203 1.34 1.89 2.80
C SER A 203 1.49 0.43 2.34
N PHE A 204 2.70 -0.06 2.07
CA PHE A 204 2.90 -1.48 1.73
C PHE A 204 2.59 -2.38 2.93
N LEU A 205 3.06 -2.03 4.13
CA LEU A 205 2.81 -2.80 5.35
C LEU A 205 1.31 -2.83 5.71
N LEU A 206 0.60 -1.70 5.57
CA LEU A 206 -0.86 -1.62 5.79
C LEU A 206 -1.63 -2.44 4.75
N LYS A 207 -1.23 -2.40 3.47
CA LYS A 207 -1.83 -3.26 2.41
C LYS A 207 -1.57 -4.74 2.69
N LEU A 208 -0.37 -5.10 3.12
CA LEU A 208 -0.02 -6.46 3.53
C LEU A 208 -0.81 -6.91 4.76
N LEU A 209 -1.03 -6.03 5.75
CA LEU A 209 -1.89 -6.30 6.91
C LEU A 209 -3.35 -6.53 6.50
N LYS A 210 -3.91 -5.72 5.60
CA LYS A 210 -5.26 -5.95 5.05
C LYS A 210 -5.38 -7.34 4.42
N VAL A 211 -4.38 -7.76 3.63
CA VAL A 211 -4.37 -9.10 3.03
C VAL A 211 -4.16 -10.20 4.07
N ALA A 212 -3.24 -10.03 5.02
CA ALA A 212 -2.97 -10.97 6.12
C ALA A 212 -4.21 -11.20 7.00
N ILE A 213 -4.98 -10.14 7.26
CA ILE A 213 -6.31 -10.22 7.85
C ILE A 213 -7.19 -11.09 6.96
N LEU A 214 -7.48 -10.68 5.71
CA LEU A 214 -8.38 -11.40 4.80
C LEU A 214 -8.12 -12.91 4.73
N VAL A 215 -6.87 -13.33 4.46
CA VAL A 215 -6.50 -14.75 4.26
C VAL A 215 -6.43 -15.56 5.55
N GLY A 216 -6.63 -14.94 6.71
CA GLY A 216 -6.57 -15.62 8.01
C GLY A 216 -5.16 -15.99 8.44
N ALA A 217 -4.18 -15.13 8.16
CA ALA A 217 -2.81 -15.28 8.66
C ALA A 217 -2.77 -15.28 10.19
N ASP A 218 -1.78 -15.98 10.76
CA ASP A 218 -1.62 -16.21 12.19
C ASP A 218 -1.41 -14.91 12.98
N ASP A 219 -1.94 -14.89 14.22
CA ASP A 219 -1.95 -13.70 15.07
C ASP A 219 -0.55 -13.11 15.31
N SER A 220 0.47 -13.95 15.47
CA SER A 220 1.86 -13.53 15.64
C SER A 220 2.40 -12.74 14.44
N GLN A 221 2.01 -13.11 13.23
CA GLN A 221 2.40 -12.43 12.00
C GLN A 221 1.65 -11.10 11.82
N ARG A 222 0.37 -11.06 12.21
CA ARG A 222 -0.44 -9.82 12.21
C ARG A 222 0.06 -8.83 13.25
N GLU A 223 0.40 -9.30 14.44
CA GLU A 223 0.95 -8.51 15.56
C GLU A 223 2.31 -7.89 15.21
N GLU A 224 3.21 -8.64 14.57
CA GLU A 224 4.50 -8.10 14.09
C GLU A 224 4.31 -7.07 12.96
N LEU A 225 3.32 -7.22 12.08
CA LEU A 225 2.95 -6.17 11.12
C LEU A 225 2.43 -4.91 11.81
N VAL A 226 1.48 -5.04 12.75
CA VAL A 226 0.93 -3.92 13.53
C VAL A 226 2.06 -3.16 14.23
N LYS A 227 2.96 -3.87 14.90
CA LYS A 227 4.15 -3.31 15.55
C LYS A 227 5.03 -2.52 14.59
N ARG A 228 5.27 -3.00 13.35
CA ARG A 228 6.06 -2.27 12.33
C ARG A 228 5.34 -1.05 11.78
N ILE A 229 4.03 -1.15 11.54
CA ILE A 229 3.19 -0.03 11.07
C ILE A 229 3.19 1.10 12.10
N SER A 230 3.07 0.75 13.39
CA SER A 230 3.15 1.70 14.51
C SER A 230 4.49 2.43 14.66
N LEU A 231 5.54 2.06 13.91
CA LEU A 231 6.83 2.78 13.91
C LEU A 231 6.94 3.79 12.75
N LYS A 232 5.99 3.79 11.81
CA LYS A 232 6.00 4.65 10.60
C LYS A 232 4.62 5.20 10.27
N LEU A 233 3.76 5.37 11.26
CA LEU A 233 2.37 5.76 11.05
C LEU A 233 2.25 7.15 10.39
N ASP A 234 3.27 7.98 10.54
CA ASP A 234 3.39 9.30 9.92
C ASP A 234 3.60 9.28 8.39
N GLU A 235 3.96 8.13 7.81
CA GLU A 235 4.04 7.89 6.36
C GLU A 235 2.72 7.41 5.74
N ALA A 236 1.70 7.09 6.55
CA ALA A 236 0.44 6.51 6.06
C ALA A 236 -0.53 7.55 5.49
N SER A 237 -1.38 7.12 4.55
CA SER A 237 -2.55 7.89 4.12
C SER A 237 -3.83 7.40 4.80
N VAL A 238 -4.88 8.24 4.82
CA VAL A 238 -6.20 7.87 5.36
C VAL A 238 -6.73 6.58 4.71
N ASN A 239 -6.57 6.44 3.39
CA ASN A 239 -6.98 5.26 2.62
C ASN A 239 -6.25 3.97 3.06
N ASP A 240 -5.00 4.08 3.51
CA ASP A 240 -4.26 2.92 4.05
C ASP A 240 -4.87 2.45 5.38
N LEU A 241 -5.38 3.37 6.22
CA LEU A 241 -6.05 3.06 7.49
C LEU A 241 -7.50 2.53 7.35
N LEU A 242 -8.12 2.65 6.18
CA LEU A 242 -9.45 2.08 5.91
C LEU A 242 -9.39 0.54 5.80
N ILE A 243 -9.22 -0.13 6.94
CA ILE A 243 -9.23 -1.59 7.09
C ILE A 243 -10.68 -2.02 7.36
N ARG A 244 -11.20 -2.94 6.55
CA ARG A 244 -12.60 -3.40 6.68
C ARG A 244 -12.78 -4.25 7.93
N ALA A 245 -13.83 -3.94 8.70
CA ALA A 245 -14.29 -4.75 9.81
C ALA A 245 -14.61 -6.18 9.35
N ARG A 246 -14.49 -7.15 10.27
CA ARG A 246 -14.95 -8.53 10.04
C ARG A 246 -16.09 -8.90 10.96
N SER A 247 -16.99 -9.76 10.48
CA SER A 247 -18.04 -10.35 11.28
C SER A 247 -17.45 -10.96 12.57
N PRO A 248 -18.03 -10.67 13.75
CA PRO A 248 -19.36 -10.11 13.99
C PRO A 248 -19.46 -8.57 14.11
N GLN A 249 -18.39 -7.80 13.87
CA GLN A 249 -18.44 -6.33 13.99
C GLN A 249 -19.48 -5.72 13.02
N THR A 250 -20.24 -4.73 13.50
CA THR A 250 -21.31 -4.04 12.74
C THR A 250 -20.83 -2.79 12.00
N THR A 251 -19.68 -2.24 12.37
CA THR A 251 -19.04 -1.10 11.69
C THR A 251 -18.55 -1.51 10.29
N VAL A 252 -18.34 -0.54 9.41
CA VAL A 252 -17.73 -0.74 8.08
C VAL A 252 -16.22 -0.99 8.20
N TYR A 253 -15.58 -0.38 9.20
CA TYR A 253 -14.13 -0.41 9.41
C TYR A 253 -13.74 -0.94 10.79
N ASP A 254 -12.56 -1.55 10.88
CA ASP A 254 -11.97 -2.05 12.12
C ASP A 254 -11.30 -0.88 12.88
N VAL A 255 -12.12 -0.19 13.69
CA VAL A 255 -11.71 0.98 14.45
C VAL A 255 -10.78 0.60 15.62
N GLU A 256 -10.97 -0.56 16.22
CA GLU A 256 -10.18 -1.05 17.36
C GLU A 256 -8.73 -1.34 16.94
N LEU A 257 -8.52 -1.94 15.77
CA LEU A 257 -7.20 -2.16 15.20
C LEU A 257 -6.45 -0.84 14.94
N VAL A 258 -7.11 0.15 14.33
CA VAL A 258 -6.51 1.47 14.09
C VAL A 258 -6.20 2.18 15.41
N GLN A 259 -7.08 2.08 16.41
CA GLN A 259 -6.82 2.61 17.75
C GLN A 259 -5.57 1.98 18.38
N SER A 260 -5.41 0.66 18.27
CA SER A 260 -4.24 -0.08 18.76
C SER A 260 -2.95 0.38 18.06
N ILE A 261 -2.97 0.54 16.73
CA ILE A 261 -1.84 1.05 15.94
C ILE A 261 -1.41 2.45 16.42
N VAL A 262 -2.36 3.35 16.65
CA VAL A 262 -2.12 4.75 17.09
C VAL A 262 -1.57 4.79 18.51
N LYS A 263 -2.17 4.05 19.46
CA LYS A 263 -1.69 3.99 20.85
C LYS A 263 -0.24 3.52 20.94
N ARG A 264 0.14 2.53 20.11
CA ARG A 264 1.52 2.01 20.01
C ARG A 264 2.49 3.03 19.41
N PHE A 265 2.07 3.78 18.39
CA PHE A 265 2.86 4.87 17.81
C PHE A 265 3.13 5.96 18.86
N VAL A 266 2.11 6.44 19.56
CA VAL A 266 2.26 7.48 20.60
C VAL A 266 3.14 6.98 21.76
N LEU A 267 2.99 5.72 22.17
CA LEU A 267 3.86 5.11 23.19
C LEU A 267 5.33 5.02 22.74
N HIS A 268 5.58 4.82 21.44
CA HIS A 268 6.93 4.82 20.88
C HIS A 268 7.54 6.22 20.82
N GLU A 269 6.81 7.19 20.27
CA GLU A 269 7.24 8.60 20.16
C GLU A 269 7.63 9.18 21.54
N ASN A 270 6.81 8.94 22.57
CA ASN A 270 7.09 9.43 23.92
C ASN A 270 8.40 8.84 24.48
N ARG A 271 8.67 7.55 24.24
CA ARG A 271 9.91 6.89 24.68
C ARG A 271 11.16 7.43 23.97
N CYS A 272 11.04 7.83 22.70
CA CYS A 272 12.14 8.49 21.99
C CYS A 272 12.42 9.88 22.56
N GLN A 273 11.37 10.65 22.90
CA GLN A 273 11.49 11.99 23.49
C GLN A 273 12.16 11.94 24.88
N ASP A 274 11.80 10.98 25.73
CA ASP A 274 12.41 10.81 27.07
C ASP A 274 13.94 10.57 27.01
N LEU A 275 14.41 9.84 26.00
CA LEU A 275 15.85 9.56 25.80
C LEU A 275 16.60 10.80 25.29
N ASP A 276 16.02 11.51 24.33
CA ASP A 276 16.62 12.69 23.68
C ASP A 276 16.73 13.89 24.64
N ILE A 277 15.89 13.95 25.68
CA ILE A 277 16.00 14.90 26.80
C ILE A 277 17.22 14.60 27.69
N SER A 278 17.62 13.33 27.83
CA SER A 278 18.75 12.95 28.70
C SER A 278 20.12 13.32 28.13
N GLU A 279 20.25 13.51 26.81
CA GLU A 279 21.52 13.88 26.15
C GLU A 279 21.67 15.40 25.91
N LYS A 280 20.58 16.19 26.02
CA LYS A 280 20.56 17.61 25.60
C LYS A 280 20.86 18.65 26.68
N ASN A 281 21.33 18.23 27.86
CA ASN A 281 21.60 19.14 28.99
C ASN A 281 22.89 20.00 28.88
N GLU A 282 23.61 20.00 27.76
CA GLU A 282 24.86 20.79 27.60
C GLU A 282 24.85 21.95 26.59
N LYS A 283 23.77 22.20 25.83
CA LYS A 283 23.68 23.43 24.99
C LYS A 283 22.27 23.90 24.75
N GLY A 284 21.90 24.99 25.43
CA GLY A 284 20.68 25.73 25.14
C GLY A 284 20.77 26.46 23.80
N THR A 285 20.08 25.95 22.78
CA THR A 285 19.67 26.72 21.60
C THR A 285 18.31 26.20 21.14
N SER A 286 17.46 27.09 20.64
CA SER A 286 16.03 26.87 20.46
C SER A 286 15.66 25.96 19.28
N ASP A 287 15.71 24.63 19.48
CA ASP A 287 15.26 23.64 18.48
C ASP A 287 14.04 22.80 18.92
N PHE A 288 13.20 23.36 19.80
CA PHE A 288 12.00 22.70 20.32
C PHE A 288 10.87 22.45 19.28
N ILE A 289 11.04 22.87 18.02
CA ILE A 289 9.99 22.82 16.99
C ILE A 289 10.19 21.67 15.99
N LEU A 290 11.42 21.20 15.75
CA LEU A 290 11.68 20.14 14.75
C LEU A 290 11.31 18.72 15.24
N GLY A 291 11.27 18.47 16.55
CA GLY A 291 11.04 17.14 17.13
C GLY A 291 9.62 16.55 16.99
N HIS A 292 8.60 17.36 16.67
CA HIS A 292 7.20 16.89 16.61
C HIS A 292 6.67 16.57 15.21
N GLY A 293 7.52 16.58 14.17
CA GLY A 293 7.13 16.35 12.77
C GLY A 293 6.26 15.09 12.54
N PRO A 294 6.67 13.89 12.99
CA PRO A 294 5.88 12.66 12.84
C PRO A 294 4.54 12.73 13.59
N LEU A 295 4.56 13.22 14.84
CA LEU A 295 3.39 13.33 15.70
C LEU A 295 2.32 14.27 15.10
N LEU A 296 2.73 15.41 14.52
CA LEU A 296 1.83 16.35 13.84
C LEU A 296 1.23 15.78 12.55
N LYS A 297 1.98 14.97 11.79
CA LYS A 297 1.43 14.24 10.63
C LYS A 297 0.38 13.22 11.07
N VAL A 298 0.66 12.45 12.13
CA VAL A 298 -0.31 11.48 12.69
C VAL A 298 -1.55 12.18 13.23
N GLY A 299 -1.44 13.36 13.86
CA GLY A 299 -2.60 14.17 14.24
C GLY A 299 -3.52 14.48 13.04
N LYS A 300 -2.95 14.98 11.94
CA LYS A 300 -3.70 15.26 10.69
C LYS A 300 -4.27 14.00 10.05
N LEU A 301 -3.52 12.90 10.04
CA LEU A 301 -3.96 11.60 9.54
C LEU A 301 -5.17 11.08 10.33
N MET A 302 -5.13 11.19 11.65
CA MET A 302 -6.22 10.73 12.52
C MET A 302 -7.47 11.61 12.42
N ASP A 303 -7.34 12.91 12.23
CA ASP A 303 -8.48 13.79 11.96
C ASP A 303 -9.13 13.47 10.59
N GLY A 304 -8.32 13.14 9.59
CA GLY A 304 -8.81 12.65 8.29
C GLY A 304 -9.52 11.29 8.41
N TYR A 305 -8.95 10.35 9.17
CA TYR A 305 -9.57 9.05 9.44
C TYR A 305 -10.88 9.17 10.23
N LEU A 306 -10.91 10.02 11.27
CA LEU A 306 -12.12 10.35 12.02
C LEU A 306 -13.22 10.91 11.12
N ALA A 307 -12.87 11.79 10.17
CA ALA A 307 -13.83 12.35 9.21
C ALA A 307 -14.39 11.30 8.24
N GLU A 308 -13.60 10.29 7.83
CA GLU A 308 -14.09 9.18 7.00
C GLU A 308 -15.02 8.26 7.81
N ILE A 309 -14.58 7.76 8.97
CA ILE A 309 -15.39 6.82 9.77
C ILE A 309 -16.65 7.46 10.36
N ALA A 310 -16.68 8.79 10.54
CA ALA A 310 -17.85 9.53 11.02
C ALA A 310 -19.10 9.41 10.12
N HIS A 311 -18.94 8.96 8.88
CA HIS A 311 -20.06 8.67 7.97
C HIS A 311 -20.76 7.33 8.26
N ASP A 312 -20.15 6.43 9.03
CA ASP A 312 -20.71 5.11 9.38
C ASP A 312 -21.78 5.25 10.48
N PRO A 313 -23.07 4.96 10.22
CA PRO A 313 -24.15 5.08 11.21
C PRO A 313 -24.04 4.08 12.37
N ASN A 314 -23.20 3.05 12.25
CA ASN A 314 -22.96 2.05 13.29
C ASN A 314 -21.79 2.44 14.22
N LEU A 315 -21.11 3.56 13.97
CA LEU A 315 -19.98 4.01 14.78
C LEU A 315 -20.45 4.56 16.13
N THR A 316 -20.12 3.86 17.22
CA THR A 316 -20.50 4.31 18.57
C THR A 316 -19.75 5.58 18.99
N LEU A 317 -20.40 6.40 19.83
CA LEU A 317 -19.78 7.60 20.40
C LEU A 317 -18.54 7.27 21.26
N SER A 318 -18.52 6.11 21.92
CA SER A 318 -17.34 5.66 22.66
C SER A 318 -16.19 5.47 21.70
N SER A 319 -16.34 4.63 20.67
CA SER A 319 -15.30 4.36 19.67
C SER A 319 -14.76 5.63 19.01
N PHE A 320 -15.63 6.60 18.70
CA PHE A 320 -15.21 7.90 18.17
C PHE A 320 -14.34 8.68 19.20
N ASN A 321 -14.82 8.84 20.43
CA ASN A 321 -14.06 9.50 21.50
C ASN A 321 -12.73 8.76 21.79
N ASP A 322 -12.77 7.44 21.85
CA ASP A 322 -11.65 6.56 22.15
C ASP A 322 -10.52 6.69 21.11
N ILE A 323 -10.84 6.97 19.84
CA ILE A 323 -9.86 7.36 18.82
C ILE A 323 -9.32 8.78 19.07
N VAL A 324 -10.19 9.76 19.34
CA VAL A 324 -9.77 11.15 19.63
C VAL A 324 -8.78 11.21 20.78
N GLN A 325 -9.06 10.51 21.89
CA GLN A 325 -8.20 10.42 23.09
C GLN A 325 -6.92 9.60 22.88
N SER A 326 -6.85 8.77 21.85
CA SER A 326 -5.63 8.01 21.52
C SER A 326 -4.55 8.87 20.86
N THR A 327 -4.87 10.11 20.50
CA THR A 327 -3.96 11.08 19.86
C THR A 327 -3.75 12.27 20.82
N PRO A 328 -2.52 12.54 21.28
CA PRO A 328 -2.26 13.57 22.29
C PRO A 328 -2.49 14.99 21.76
N GLU A 329 -2.72 15.96 22.66
CA GLU A 329 -2.94 17.36 22.28
C GLU A 329 -1.76 17.98 21.51
N SER A 330 -0.53 17.54 21.78
CA SER A 330 0.68 17.97 21.05
C SER A 330 0.66 17.58 19.56
N ALA A 331 -0.13 16.58 19.17
CA ALA A 331 -0.37 16.22 17.77
C ALA A 331 -1.38 17.16 17.07
N ARG A 332 -2.19 17.90 17.84
CA ARG A 332 -3.30 18.76 17.35
C ARG A 332 -3.16 20.22 17.83
N PRO A 333 -2.22 21.00 17.26
CA PRO A 333 -2.15 22.44 17.50
C PRO A 333 -3.35 23.20 16.90
N ILE A 334 -3.96 22.66 15.84
CA ILE A 334 -5.15 23.21 15.16
C ILE A 334 -6.25 22.14 15.19
N HIS A 335 -7.47 22.53 15.50
CA HIS A 335 -8.61 21.63 15.73
C HIS A 335 -9.63 21.58 14.57
N ASP A 336 -9.37 22.26 13.44
CA ASP A 336 -10.26 22.31 12.27
C ASP A 336 -10.63 20.91 11.73
N GLY A 337 -9.67 19.99 11.68
CA GLY A 337 -9.87 18.61 11.23
C GLY A 337 -10.82 17.85 12.15
N LEU A 338 -10.54 17.88 13.46
CA LEU A 338 -11.41 17.34 14.51
C LEU A 338 -12.81 17.98 14.49
N TYR A 339 -12.93 19.30 14.31
CA TYR A 339 -14.22 19.97 14.17
C TYR A 339 -15.00 19.43 12.97
N LYS A 340 -14.36 19.32 11.80
CA LYS A 340 -14.97 18.74 10.60
C LYS A 340 -15.44 17.30 10.84
N ALA A 341 -14.65 16.48 11.53
CA ALA A 341 -15.04 15.11 11.87
C ALA A 341 -16.24 15.05 12.83
N ILE A 342 -16.25 15.91 13.88
CA ILE A 342 -17.39 16.06 14.80
C ILE A 342 -18.65 16.50 14.05
N ASP A 343 -18.53 17.45 13.12
CA ASP A 343 -19.66 17.96 12.35
C ASP A 343 -20.26 16.90 11.39
N ILE A 344 -19.40 16.11 10.73
CA ILE A 344 -19.82 14.94 9.96
C ILE A 344 -20.52 13.91 10.85
N TYR A 345 -19.96 13.63 12.03
CA TYR A 345 -20.54 12.66 12.97
C TYR A 345 -21.94 13.12 13.45
N LEU A 346 -22.10 14.40 13.80
CA LEU A 346 -23.39 15.01 14.15
C LEU A 346 -24.40 14.97 12.99
N LYS A 347 -23.94 15.04 11.73
CA LYS A 347 -24.79 14.94 10.55
C LYS A 347 -25.30 13.51 10.31
N ALA A 348 -24.45 12.51 10.52
CA ALA A 348 -24.80 11.10 10.37
C ALA A 348 -25.64 10.57 11.56
N HIS A 349 -25.33 11.00 12.78
CA HIS A 349 -25.92 10.48 14.02
C HIS A 349 -26.93 11.46 14.63
N GLN A 350 -28.05 11.68 13.94
CA GLN A 350 -29.06 12.67 14.38
C GLN A 350 -29.73 12.30 15.72
N ASN A 351 -29.74 11.01 16.07
CA ASN A 351 -30.37 10.46 17.28
C ASN A 351 -29.61 10.75 18.60
N LEU A 352 -28.43 11.40 18.54
CA LEU A 352 -27.64 11.73 19.74
C LEU A 352 -28.39 12.65 20.71
N THR A 353 -28.37 12.29 21.99
CA THR A 353 -28.94 13.08 23.09
C THR A 353 -28.20 14.41 23.29
N LYS A 354 -28.85 15.39 23.94
CA LYS A 354 -28.22 16.68 24.29
C LYS A 354 -26.92 16.51 25.10
N SER A 355 -26.88 15.51 25.98
CA SER A 355 -25.70 15.13 26.78
C SER A 355 -24.57 14.59 25.91
N GLU A 356 -24.87 13.75 24.93
CA GLU A 356 -23.86 13.18 24.01
C GLU A 356 -23.30 14.23 23.06
N ARG A 357 -24.16 15.08 22.48
CA ARG A 357 -23.70 16.21 21.66
C ARG A 357 -22.80 17.16 22.45
N LYS A 358 -23.11 17.40 23.74
CA LYS A 358 -22.25 18.17 24.65
C LYS A 358 -20.90 17.48 24.90
N LYS A 359 -20.87 16.17 25.14
CA LYS A 359 -19.63 15.39 25.32
C LYS A 359 -18.77 15.45 24.05
N LEU A 360 -19.35 15.16 22.90
CA LEU A 360 -18.69 15.18 21.59
C LEU A 360 -18.10 16.54 21.23
N CYS A 361 -18.88 17.62 21.37
CA CYS A 361 -18.37 18.97 21.09
C CYS A 361 -17.36 19.46 22.14
N GLY A 362 -17.33 18.85 23.33
CA GLY A 362 -16.32 19.11 24.36
C GLY A 362 -14.94 18.52 24.05
N LEU A 363 -14.80 17.70 23.00
CA LEU A 363 -13.52 17.15 22.55
C LEU A 363 -12.66 18.17 21.78
N MET A 364 -13.27 19.25 21.28
CA MET A 364 -12.54 20.31 20.58
C MET A 364 -12.35 21.55 21.47
N ASP A 365 -11.10 22.02 21.57
CA ASP A 365 -10.82 23.38 22.05
C ASP A 365 -11.11 24.38 20.93
N VAL A 366 -12.16 25.17 21.12
CA VAL A 366 -12.58 26.23 20.18
C VAL A 366 -11.53 27.32 19.99
N LYS A 367 -10.56 27.48 20.91
CA LYS A 367 -9.43 28.41 20.77
C LYS A 367 -8.46 27.99 19.66
N LYS A 368 -8.38 26.68 19.39
CA LYS A 368 -7.48 26.08 18.38
C LYS A 368 -8.12 26.01 16.99
N LEU A 369 -9.26 26.69 16.77
CA LEU A 369 -9.90 26.80 15.46
C LEU A 369 -9.36 28.00 14.68
N THR A 370 -9.15 27.80 13.37
CA THR A 370 -8.89 28.92 12.45
C THR A 370 -10.11 29.83 12.31
N MET A 371 -9.94 31.01 11.72
CA MET A 371 -11.03 31.96 11.46
C MET A 371 -12.12 31.33 10.57
N ASP A 372 -11.74 30.60 9.52
CA ASP A 372 -12.68 29.92 8.61
C ASP A 372 -13.47 28.82 9.31
N ALA A 373 -12.81 27.98 10.11
CA ALA A 373 -13.48 26.97 10.93
C ALA A 373 -14.41 27.60 11.98
N SER A 374 -14.00 28.75 12.56
CA SER A 374 -14.79 29.50 13.53
C SER A 374 -16.04 30.13 12.90
N MET A 375 -15.93 30.72 11.70
CA MET A 375 -17.06 31.23 10.93
C MET A 375 -18.04 30.11 10.57
N HIS A 376 -17.56 28.94 10.14
CA HIS A 376 -18.43 27.79 9.87
C HIS A 376 -19.10 27.27 11.14
N ALA A 377 -18.40 27.20 12.27
CA ALA A 377 -18.95 26.78 13.56
C ALA A 377 -19.97 27.78 14.13
N ALA A 378 -19.79 29.07 13.92
CA ALA A 378 -20.74 30.10 14.32
C ALA A 378 -22.09 30.00 13.60
N GLN A 379 -22.11 29.43 12.39
CA GLN A 379 -23.31 29.24 11.55
C GLN A 379 -23.89 27.81 11.64
N ASN A 380 -23.37 26.95 12.50
CA ASN A 380 -23.69 25.52 12.51
C ASN A 380 -24.79 25.17 13.54
N ASP A 381 -26.04 25.09 13.07
CA ASP A 381 -27.23 24.75 13.86
C ASP A 381 -27.16 23.37 14.58
N ARG A 382 -26.22 22.48 14.21
CA ARG A 382 -26.03 21.19 14.90
C ARG A 382 -25.29 21.33 16.24
N LEU A 383 -24.53 22.40 16.44
CA LEU A 383 -23.73 22.61 17.63
C LEU A 383 -24.59 23.08 18.82
N PRO A 384 -24.28 22.69 20.06
CA PRO A 384 -24.91 23.27 21.24
C PRO A 384 -24.66 24.79 21.30
N LEU A 385 -25.69 25.60 21.57
CA LEU A 385 -25.59 27.08 21.64
C LEU A 385 -24.42 27.59 22.49
N ARG A 386 -24.08 26.89 23.59
CA ARG A 386 -22.92 27.23 24.43
C ARG A 386 -21.60 27.21 23.65
N VAL A 387 -21.42 26.25 22.74
CA VAL A 387 -20.22 26.12 21.90
C VAL A 387 -20.18 27.25 20.88
N VAL A 388 -21.31 27.54 20.22
CA VAL A 388 -21.45 28.66 19.27
C VAL A 388 -21.07 30.00 19.94
N VAL A 389 -21.57 30.26 21.15
CA VAL A 389 -21.21 31.45 21.94
C VAL A 389 -19.72 31.50 22.29
N GLN A 390 -19.11 30.36 22.64
CA GLN A 390 -17.66 30.31 22.91
C GLN A 390 -16.83 30.58 21.64
N VAL A 391 -17.23 30.08 20.48
CA VAL A 391 -16.58 30.37 19.18
C VAL A 391 -16.64 31.87 18.88
N LEU A 392 -17.84 32.48 18.97
CA LEU A 392 -18.03 33.92 18.75
C LEU A 392 -17.21 34.79 19.73
N PHE A 393 -17.08 34.35 20.99
CA PHE A 393 -16.25 35.04 21.97
C PHE A 393 -14.76 35.03 21.60
N PHE A 394 -14.20 33.89 21.19
CA PHE A 394 -12.79 33.82 20.80
C PHE A 394 -12.50 34.51 19.45
N GLU A 395 -13.46 34.51 18.52
CA GLU A 395 -13.43 35.39 17.33
C GLU A 395 -13.31 36.86 17.74
N GLN A 396 -14.16 37.34 18.66
CA GLN A 396 -14.12 38.73 19.12
C GLN A 396 -12.79 39.09 19.82
N VAL A 397 -12.24 38.17 20.65
CA VAL A 397 -10.94 38.36 21.30
C VAL A 397 -9.80 38.43 20.27
N ARG A 398 -9.83 37.56 19.24
CA ARG A 398 -8.84 37.55 18.15
C ARG A 398 -8.91 38.82 17.31
N ALA A 399 -10.11 39.31 16.99
CA ALA A 399 -10.32 40.57 16.29
C ALA A 399 -9.84 41.77 17.12
N ALA A 400 -10.10 41.79 18.43
CA ALA A 400 -9.63 42.84 19.33
C ALA A 400 -8.09 42.84 19.46
N ALA A 401 -7.45 41.67 19.56
CA ALA A 401 -6.00 41.55 19.59
C ALA A 401 -5.34 42.04 18.28
N GLY A 402 -5.92 41.70 17.13
CA GLY A 402 -5.46 42.21 15.83
C GLY A 402 -5.63 43.73 15.67
N ALA A 403 -6.63 44.33 16.34
CA ALA A 403 -6.83 45.78 16.38
C ALA A 403 -5.94 46.50 17.42
N GLN A 404 -5.38 45.78 18.40
CA GLN A 404 -4.52 46.31 19.47
C GLN A 404 -3.02 46.28 19.14
N ALA A 405 -2.66 46.29 17.85
CA ALA A 405 -1.28 46.52 17.40
C ALA A 405 -1.02 47.97 16.88
N PRO A 406 -1.10 49.03 17.71
CA PRO A 406 -0.51 50.33 17.40
C PRO A 406 0.78 50.59 18.20
N ASN A 407 1.86 50.92 17.48
CA ASN A 407 2.97 51.80 17.86
C ASN A 407 3.34 51.90 19.36
N SER A 408 4.34 51.11 19.78
CA SER A 408 5.23 51.47 20.89
C SER A 408 6.67 51.57 20.40
N ILE A 409 7.04 52.75 19.89
CA ILE A 409 8.44 53.17 19.75
C ILE A 409 8.84 53.91 21.03
N PRO A 410 9.79 53.42 21.82
CA PRO A 410 10.72 54.26 22.56
C PRO A 410 11.83 54.68 21.59
N ARG A 411 12.06 55.98 21.45
CA ARG A 411 13.15 56.54 20.66
C ARG A 411 14.41 56.70 21.53
N ASP A 412 15.54 56.84 20.85
CA ASP A 412 16.86 57.25 21.34
C ASP A 412 17.66 56.16 22.09
N ALA A 413 18.93 55.85 21.76
CA ALA A 413 19.84 56.49 20.81
C ALA A 413 20.75 55.49 20.05
N SER A 414 20.92 55.73 18.74
CA SER A 414 22.20 55.99 18.03
C SER A 414 23.42 55.08 18.33
N GLN A 415 24.20 54.52 17.39
CA GLN A 415 24.47 54.73 15.93
C GLN A 415 24.85 53.34 15.32
N ALA A 416 25.04 53.07 14.02
CA ALA A 416 25.20 53.89 12.81
C ALA A 416 24.75 53.14 11.53
N MET A 417 24.45 53.94 10.49
CA MET A 417 24.43 53.75 9.01
C MET A 417 24.88 52.38 8.41
N THR A 418 24.36 51.91 7.26
CA THR A 418 24.07 52.62 5.99
C THR A 418 23.06 51.91 5.05
N ASN A 419 22.17 52.72 4.45
CA ASN A 419 21.79 52.77 3.02
C ASN A 419 20.64 51.93 2.39
N MET A 420 19.69 52.71 1.83
CA MET A 420 18.80 52.51 0.67
C MET A 420 17.52 51.66 0.82
N ASP A 421 16.39 52.34 1.08
CA ASP A 421 15.44 52.85 0.05
C ASP A 421 15.21 51.94 -1.18
N GLU A 422 14.01 51.75 -1.75
CA GLU A 422 12.71 52.46 -1.73
C GLU A 422 11.67 51.46 -2.33
N GLU A 423 10.33 51.59 -2.34
CA GLU A 423 9.39 52.65 -1.99
C GLU A 423 8.02 52.01 -1.60
N TRP A 424 7.06 52.83 -1.16
CA TRP A 424 5.83 52.42 -0.48
C TRP A 424 4.64 53.22 -1.05
N GLU A 425 3.50 52.59 -1.35
CA GLU A 425 2.21 53.31 -1.32
C GLU A 425 1.12 52.58 -0.52
N LYS A 426 0.54 53.31 0.43
CA LYS A 426 -0.76 53.07 1.07
C LYS A 426 -1.80 53.95 0.38
N PRO A 427 -3.10 53.68 0.56
CA PRO A 427 -3.96 54.81 0.96
C PRO A 427 -4.77 54.59 2.25
N ALA A 428 -4.82 55.68 3.01
CA ALA A 428 -5.98 56.23 3.73
C ALA A 428 -6.88 55.34 4.61
N ILE A 429 -6.88 55.66 5.90
CA ILE A 429 -7.96 55.38 6.86
C ILE A 429 -9.08 56.41 6.66
N VAL A 430 -10.33 55.96 6.53
CA VAL A 430 -11.53 56.79 6.79
C VAL A 430 -12.48 56.07 7.75
N ARG A 431 -13.11 56.84 8.63
CA ARG A 431 -13.96 56.40 9.75
C ARG A 431 -15.34 55.89 9.31
N GLY A 432 -15.86 54.93 10.08
CA GLY A 432 -17.27 54.93 10.50
C GLY A 432 -18.25 54.15 9.62
N PRO A 433 -19.44 53.80 10.17
CA PRO A 433 -20.01 52.49 9.86
C PRO A 433 -21.41 52.55 9.19
N GLU A 434 -21.47 52.84 7.88
CA GLU A 434 -22.69 52.62 7.08
C GLU A 434 -22.41 52.14 5.64
N SER A 435 -22.26 50.82 5.43
CA SER A 435 -22.46 50.22 4.10
C SER A 435 -22.69 48.70 4.12
N CYS A 436 -23.84 48.26 4.63
CA CYS A 436 -24.29 46.85 4.53
C CYS A 436 -25.63 46.68 3.80
N LYS A 437 -25.99 47.61 2.91
CA LYS A 437 -27.22 47.57 2.10
C LYS A 437 -27.02 47.66 0.58
N SER A 438 -25.79 47.82 0.08
CA SER A 438 -25.53 47.97 -1.36
C SER A 438 -25.35 46.64 -2.13
N LEU A 439 -24.72 45.62 -1.51
CA LEU A 439 -24.35 44.36 -2.17
C LEU A 439 -25.51 43.34 -2.40
N ARG A 440 -26.78 43.78 -2.32
CA ARG A 440 -27.96 42.94 -2.58
C ARG A 440 -28.65 43.23 -3.93
N ARG A 441 -28.04 44.04 -4.80
CA ARG A 441 -28.63 44.47 -6.09
C ARG A 441 -27.82 44.17 -7.37
N GLN A 442 -26.71 43.43 -7.29
CA GLN A 442 -25.89 43.06 -8.47
C GLN A 442 -25.83 41.54 -8.72
N MET A 443 -26.96 40.81 -8.62
CA MET A 443 -27.01 39.38 -8.98
C MET A 443 -28.33 38.94 -9.65
N ASN A 444 -29.08 39.85 -10.27
CA ASN A 444 -30.25 39.54 -11.08
C ASN A 444 -30.16 40.27 -12.43
N GLN A 445 -30.12 39.48 -13.52
CA GLN A 445 -29.68 39.75 -14.92
C GLN A 445 -28.25 39.18 -15.14
N MET A 446 -27.99 38.32 -16.12
CA MET A 446 -28.70 38.02 -17.37
C MET A 446 -28.70 36.51 -17.71
N LYS A 447 -29.69 36.09 -18.51
CA LYS A 447 -29.96 34.71 -18.95
C LYS A 447 -29.29 34.41 -20.30
N ILE A 448 -28.88 33.15 -20.53
CA ILE A 448 -28.90 32.43 -21.84
C ILE A 448 -28.03 33.07 -22.94
N LYS A 449 -27.04 32.37 -23.53
CA LYS A 449 -27.19 31.24 -24.47
C LYS A 449 -25.78 30.71 -24.80
N ASP A 450 -25.65 29.43 -25.10
CA ASP A 450 -24.81 28.98 -26.24
C ASP A 450 -25.17 27.54 -26.62
N GLU A 451 -25.21 27.30 -27.93
CA GLU A 451 -25.51 26.04 -28.60
C GLU A 451 -24.50 25.88 -29.74
N GLU A 452 -24.31 24.63 -30.21
CA GLU A 452 -23.40 24.23 -31.30
C GLU A 452 -21.89 24.45 -31.00
N PHE A 453 -21.01 23.43 -31.05
CA PHE A 453 -20.75 22.63 -32.24
C PHE A 453 -20.23 21.22 -31.92
N ARG A 454 -20.87 20.20 -32.51
CA ARG A 454 -20.42 18.79 -32.53
C ARG A 454 -19.98 18.41 -33.94
N LYS A 455 -18.71 18.03 -34.13
CA LYS A 455 -18.09 17.35 -35.29
C LYS A 455 -16.69 16.89 -34.85
N ASN A 456 -16.06 15.82 -35.34
CA ASN A 456 -16.52 14.58 -35.99
C ASN A 456 -15.33 13.60 -35.93
N GLY A 457 -15.51 12.29 -35.71
CA GLY A 457 -14.35 11.39 -35.53
C GLY A 457 -14.66 9.89 -35.50
N LYS A 458 -15.06 9.31 -36.63
CA LYS A 458 -15.22 7.85 -36.77
C LYS A 458 -13.85 7.17 -36.84
N LEU A 459 -13.52 6.26 -35.92
CA LEU A 459 -12.47 5.26 -36.15
C LEU A 459 -13.05 4.04 -36.87
N THR A 460 -12.47 3.69 -38.01
CA THR A 460 -12.84 2.54 -38.81
C THR A 460 -12.17 1.26 -38.31
N LYS A 461 -12.96 0.19 -38.23
CA LYS A 461 -12.54 -1.15 -37.82
C LYS A 461 -11.95 -1.88 -39.03
N LYS A 462 -10.65 -2.20 -39.01
CA LYS A 462 -10.03 -3.18 -39.92
C LYS A 462 -9.35 -4.27 -39.12
N GLY A 463 -9.83 -5.50 -39.27
CA GLY A 463 -9.12 -6.68 -38.78
C GLY A 463 -8.14 -7.19 -39.84
N SER A 464 -7.07 -7.84 -39.38
CA SER A 464 -6.28 -8.72 -40.22
C SER A 464 -5.97 -9.98 -39.42
N LYS A 465 -6.29 -11.15 -39.99
CA LYS A 465 -5.85 -12.45 -39.47
C LYS A 465 -4.46 -12.71 -40.04
N ASN A 466 -3.53 -13.20 -39.24
CA ASN A 466 -2.51 -14.09 -39.79
C ASN A 466 -2.05 -15.13 -38.76
N SER A 467 -1.86 -16.35 -39.24
CA SER A 467 -1.51 -17.52 -38.44
C SER A 467 0.01 -17.72 -38.37
N ARG A 468 0.54 -18.01 -37.18
CA ARG A 468 1.60 -19.02 -37.01
C ARG A 468 1.74 -19.43 -35.53
N SER A 469 2.07 -20.69 -35.34
CA SER A 469 2.08 -21.40 -34.05
C SER A 469 3.45 -21.39 -33.39
N GLY A 470 3.47 -21.35 -32.05
CA GLY A 470 4.51 -22.05 -31.27
C GLY A 470 5.66 -21.20 -30.70
N VAL A 471 5.37 -20.39 -29.68
CA VAL A 471 6.20 -20.36 -28.45
C VAL A 471 5.25 -20.11 -27.27
N GLN A 472 5.02 -21.11 -26.41
CA GLN A 472 4.35 -20.89 -25.12
C GLN A 472 5.37 -20.41 -24.09
N LEU A 473 5.76 -19.14 -24.21
CA LEU A 473 6.22 -18.41 -23.02
C LEU A 473 5.02 -18.32 -22.06
N LEU A 474 5.25 -18.64 -20.79
CA LEU A 474 4.25 -18.44 -19.74
C LEU A 474 3.76 -16.98 -19.82
N PRO A 475 2.44 -16.71 -19.83
CA PRO A 475 1.96 -15.35 -19.94
C PRO A 475 2.51 -14.52 -18.78
N SER A 476 3.34 -13.53 -19.10
CA SER A 476 3.80 -12.53 -18.14
C SER A 476 2.57 -11.99 -17.41
N ARG A 477 2.47 -12.25 -16.11
CA ARG A 477 1.41 -11.71 -15.23
C ARG A 477 1.68 -10.24 -14.93
N SER A 478 1.89 -9.44 -15.98
CA SER A 478 1.87 -7.99 -15.94
C SER A 478 0.42 -7.53 -15.75
N ARG A 479 -0.02 -7.44 -14.48
CA ARG A 479 -1.30 -6.81 -14.12
C ARG A 479 -1.13 -5.78 -13.01
N ARG A 480 -2.05 -4.82 -13.03
CA ARG A 480 -1.85 -3.47 -12.47
C ARG A 480 -2.58 -3.29 -11.14
N MET A 481 -1.77 -3.07 -10.11
CA MET A 481 -1.99 -2.23 -8.92
C MET A 481 -2.89 -2.80 -7.82
N PHE A 482 -2.27 -3.13 -6.67
CA PHE A 482 -2.89 -3.38 -5.35
C PHE A 482 -3.96 -2.36 -4.97
N ASP A 483 -3.85 -1.12 -5.45
CA ASP A 483 -4.75 -0.02 -5.09
C ASP A 483 -6.21 -0.27 -5.52
N LYS A 484 -6.44 -1.19 -6.49
CA LYS A 484 -7.79 -1.59 -6.90
C LYS A 484 -8.54 -2.43 -5.87
N LEU A 485 -7.83 -3.20 -5.04
CA LEU A 485 -8.46 -4.03 -4.00
C LEU A 485 -9.21 -3.19 -2.97
N TRP A 486 -8.83 -1.91 -2.81
CA TRP A 486 -9.30 -1.03 -1.75
C TRP A 486 -9.78 0.34 -2.27
N ALA A 487 -10.15 0.43 -3.55
CA ALA A 487 -10.69 1.65 -4.15
C ALA A 487 -12.11 1.95 -3.61
N VAL A 488 -12.19 2.70 -2.52
CA VAL A 488 -13.44 3.16 -1.94
C VAL A 488 -14.12 4.16 -2.88
N GLY A 489 -15.40 3.93 -3.20
CA GLY A 489 -16.29 5.00 -3.67
C GLY A 489 -16.45 5.18 -5.18
N LYS A 490 -17.08 4.22 -5.87
CA LYS A 490 -18.09 4.58 -6.88
C LYS A 490 -19.45 4.06 -6.44
N LYS A 491 -20.38 4.98 -6.18
CA LYS A 491 -21.76 4.68 -5.80
C LYS A 491 -22.38 3.76 -6.85
N HIS A 492 -22.94 2.64 -6.42
CA HIS A 492 -23.82 1.82 -7.25
C HIS A 492 -25.13 2.62 -7.41
N GLY A 493 -25.28 3.29 -8.55
CA GLY A 493 -26.50 4.00 -8.88
C GLY A 493 -27.55 2.98 -9.32
N GLU A 494 -28.55 2.75 -8.47
CA GLU A 494 -29.76 2.05 -8.86
C GLU A 494 -30.42 2.75 -10.06
N ASN A 495 -30.84 1.99 -11.06
CA ASN A 495 -31.87 2.42 -12.00
C ASN A 495 -32.74 1.21 -12.35
N ARG A 496 -33.99 1.26 -11.89
CA ARG A 496 -35.08 0.34 -12.27
C ARG A 496 -35.82 0.90 -13.50
N SER A 497 -36.53 0.01 -14.19
CA SER A 497 -37.52 0.29 -15.26
C SER A 497 -36.91 0.82 -16.59
N SER A 498 -37.46 0.52 -17.77
CA SER A 498 -38.70 -0.21 -18.10
C SER A 498 -38.66 -0.84 -19.50
N GLU A 499 -39.31 -2.00 -19.63
CA GLU A 499 -40.16 -2.48 -20.75
C GLU A 499 -39.89 -1.99 -22.19
N THR A 500 -39.60 -2.94 -23.10
CA THR A 500 -40.32 -3.05 -24.38
C THR A 500 -40.62 -4.53 -24.69
N SER A 501 -41.75 -4.80 -25.35
CA SER A 501 -42.25 -6.16 -25.64
C SER A 501 -41.97 -6.59 -27.08
N GLY A 502 -41.90 -7.90 -27.31
CA GLY A 502 -41.75 -8.49 -28.66
C GLY A 502 -41.89 -10.01 -28.70
N SER A 503 -43.13 -10.51 -28.66
CA SER A 503 -43.47 -11.94 -28.86
C SER A 503 -43.02 -12.43 -30.26
N SER A 504 -42.76 -13.70 -30.59
CA SER A 504 -43.33 -15.01 -30.19
C SER A 504 -42.38 -16.12 -30.76
N GLN A 505 -42.59 -17.44 -30.75
CA GLN A 505 -43.76 -18.34 -30.58
C GLN A 505 -43.36 -19.65 -29.86
N SER A 506 -44.32 -20.55 -29.67
CA SER A 506 -44.17 -22.00 -29.49
C SER A 506 -45.41 -22.67 -30.11
N PRO A 507 -45.33 -23.92 -30.59
CA PRO A 507 -45.74 -25.09 -29.78
C PRO A 507 -44.86 -26.34 -30.05
N THR A 508 -44.95 -27.55 -29.48
CA THR A 508 -45.53 -28.26 -28.30
C THR A 508 -45.63 -29.76 -28.69
N SER A 509 -45.55 -30.69 -27.71
CA SER A 509 -45.71 -32.17 -27.81
C SER A 509 -44.54 -32.92 -28.50
N VAL A 510 -44.30 -34.24 -28.35
CA VAL A 510 -45.07 -35.38 -27.77
C VAL A 510 -44.12 -36.31 -26.95
N ALA A 511 -44.63 -37.06 -25.95
CA ALA A 511 -44.08 -38.35 -25.46
C ALA A 511 -45.26 -39.34 -25.32
N PRO A 512 -45.12 -40.66 -25.58
CA PRO A 512 -44.61 -41.66 -24.60
C PRO A 512 -43.81 -42.82 -25.27
N GLY A 513 -43.31 -43.88 -24.63
CA GLY A 513 -43.23 -44.29 -23.22
C GLY A 513 -42.97 -45.82 -23.11
N GLU A 514 -42.52 -46.28 -21.93
CA GLU A 514 -42.41 -47.70 -21.51
C GLU A 514 -41.46 -48.63 -22.33
N THR A 515 -40.74 -49.63 -21.78
CA THR A 515 -40.49 -50.12 -20.41
C THR A 515 -39.06 -50.79 -20.42
N LYS A 516 -38.54 -51.66 -19.52
CA LYS A 516 -39.11 -52.53 -18.46
C LYS A 516 -38.10 -52.78 -17.30
N SER A 517 -38.15 -53.97 -16.71
CA SER A 517 -37.64 -54.39 -15.41
C SER A 517 -36.31 -55.20 -15.39
N SER A 518 -35.68 -55.19 -14.20
CA SER A 518 -35.02 -56.32 -13.50
C SER A 518 -33.64 -56.81 -13.98
N GLY A 519 -32.75 -57.29 -13.10
CA GLY A 519 -32.83 -57.47 -11.64
C GLY A 519 -31.48 -57.85 -11.02
N SER A 520 -31.38 -57.78 -9.69
CA SER A 520 -30.16 -57.99 -8.90
C SER A 520 -29.72 -59.47 -8.79
N SER A 521 -28.42 -59.71 -8.60
CA SER A 521 -27.93 -60.90 -7.88
C SER A 521 -26.53 -60.69 -7.31
N SER A 522 -26.38 -60.93 -6.00
CA SER A 522 -25.09 -61.03 -5.31
C SER A 522 -24.66 -62.50 -5.14
N ARG A 523 -23.35 -62.74 -5.01
CA ARG A 523 -22.65 -63.92 -4.41
C ARG A 523 -21.15 -63.72 -4.71
N GLN A 524 -20.13 -63.70 -3.84
CA GLN A 524 -19.86 -64.11 -2.45
C GLN A 524 -18.83 -65.26 -2.36
N ARG A 525 -17.59 -64.89 -1.95
CA ARG A 525 -16.53 -65.67 -1.27
C ARG A 525 -15.62 -66.69 -2.00
N ARG A 526 -14.30 -66.44 -1.81
CA ARG A 526 -13.15 -67.37 -1.57
C ARG A 526 -12.74 -68.31 -2.74
N HIS A 527 -11.46 -68.50 -3.06
CA HIS A 527 -10.38 -69.02 -2.20
C HIS A 527 -8.96 -68.52 -2.57
N SER A 528 -7.94 -69.02 -1.86
CA SER A 528 -6.54 -68.55 -1.85
C SER A 528 -5.57 -69.54 -2.53
N ILE A 529 -4.31 -69.09 -2.73
CA ILE A 529 -3.10 -69.87 -3.06
C ILE A 529 -3.07 -70.45 -4.49
N SER A 530 -2.24 -69.88 -5.37
CA SER A 530 -0.84 -70.32 -5.50
C SER A 530 0.01 -69.29 -6.23
#